data_AF-A0A535AIH0-F1
#
_entry.id   AF-A0A535AIH0-F1
#
_cell.length_a   1.000
_cell.length_b   1.000
_cell.length_c   1.000
_cell.angle_alpha   90.00
_cell.angle_beta   90.00
_cell.angle_gamma   90.00
#
_symmetry.space_group_name_H-M   'P 1'
#
loop_
_entity.id
_entity.type
_entity.pdbx_description
1 polymer ?
#
loop_
_entity_poly.entity_id
_entity_poly.type
_entity_poly.pdbx_seq_one_letter_code
_entity_poly.pdbx_strand_id
1 'polypeptide(L)'
;MRPARLAARVLALLGPVAGPVAVVAPRAGRLAAALAAQTACASDSAPPAAGIVSFLGAPARPADRQAALRLLARRLPAGAPLVLVDHNQPRVLWRRGLGILALAVARCAPSRARYPAARELAALGFAVERLRLACGERVQLVLARSSDPRPCLGSGTDGENAAP
;
A
#
# COMPACT_ATOMS: atom_id res chain seq x y z
N MET A 1 11.13 -17.18 -2.33
CA MET A 1 9.74 -17.12 -1.80
C MET A 1 8.82 -17.11 -3.01
N ARG A 2 7.79 -17.97 -3.06
CA ARG A 2 6.93 -18.08 -4.25
C ARG A 2 5.97 -16.87 -4.31
N PRO A 3 5.96 -16.08 -5.40
CA PRO A 3 5.10 -14.90 -5.54
C PRO A 3 3.62 -15.18 -5.26
N ALA A 4 3.11 -16.33 -5.70
CA ALA A 4 1.74 -16.78 -5.44
C ALA A 4 1.38 -16.84 -3.95
N ARG A 5 2.29 -17.33 -3.11
CA ARG A 5 2.05 -17.43 -1.65
C ARG A 5 2.02 -16.06 -0.98
N LEU A 6 2.79 -15.10 -1.49
CA LEU A 6 2.71 -13.72 -1.00
C LEU A 6 1.43 -13.05 -1.45
N ALA A 7 1.06 -13.20 -2.73
CA ALA A 7 -0.19 -12.70 -3.26
C ALA A 7 -1.39 -13.22 -2.45
N ALA A 8 -1.46 -14.52 -2.16
CA ALA A 8 -2.50 -15.10 -1.32
C ALA A 8 -2.55 -14.47 0.09
N ARG A 9 -1.40 -14.18 0.71
CA ARG A 9 -1.34 -13.50 2.01
C ARG A 9 -1.78 -12.04 1.95
N VAL A 10 -1.46 -11.35 0.85
CA VAL A 10 -1.91 -9.98 0.59
C VAL A 10 -3.43 -9.95 0.45
N LEU A 11 -4.01 -10.84 -0.36
CA LEU A 11 -5.45 -10.95 -0.55
C LEU A 11 -6.18 -11.37 0.74
N ALA A 12 -5.63 -12.32 1.49
CA ALA A 12 -6.18 -12.71 2.78
C ALA A 12 -6.15 -11.57 3.81
N LEU A 13 -5.15 -10.69 3.74
CA LEU A 13 -5.10 -9.49 4.58
C LEU A 13 -6.08 -8.41 4.11
N LEU A 14 -6.20 -8.22 2.79
CA LEU A 14 -7.15 -7.29 2.19
C LEU A 14 -8.59 -7.65 2.55
N GLY A 15 -8.88 -8.95 2.67
CA GLY A 15 -10.22 -9.46 2.92
C GLY A 15 -11.08 -9.48 1.66
N PRO A 16 -12.36 -9.89 1.77
CA PRO A 16 -13.28 -9.91 0.65
C PRO A 16 -13.55 -8.49 0.15
N VAL A 17 -13.45 -8.28 -1.16
CA VAL A 17 -13.75 -7.01 -1.83
C VAL A 17 -14.65 -7.29 -3.03
N ALA A 18 -15.79 -6.60 -3.10
CA ALA A 18 -16.70 -6.69 -4.23
C ALA A 18 -16.27 -5.70 -5.32
N GLY A 19 -15.26 -6.08 -6.11
CA GLY A 19 -14.83 -5.29 -7.27
C GLY A 19 -13.35 -5.44 -7.62
N PRO A 20 -12.92 -4.76 -8.69
CA PRO A 20 -11.56 -4.87 -9.19
C PRO A 20 -10.55 -4.14 -8.29
N VAL A 21 -9.33 -4.67 -8.23
CA VAL A 21 -8.25 -4.19 -7.35
C VAL A 21 -7.17 -3.48 -8.17
N ALA A 22 -6.81 -2.25 -7.81
CA ALA A 22 -5.67 -1.57 -8.41
C ALA A 22 -4.36 -2.12 -7.83
N VAL A 23 -3.44 -2.57 -8.70
CA VAL A 23 -2.14 -3.15 -8.30
C VAL A 23 -1.00 -2.29 -8.82
N VAL A 24 -0.19 -1.73 -7.91
CA VAL A 24 0.97 -0.90 -8.23
C VAL A 24 2.25 -1.59 -7.73
N ALA A 25 3.10 -2.08 -8.64
CA ALA A 25 4.25 -2.91 -8.27
C ALA A 25 5.50 -2.64 -9.14
N PRO A 26 6.17 -1.47 -9.02
CA PRO A 26 7.16 -0.98 -9.98
C PRO A 26 8.37 -1.91 -10.22
N ARG A 27 8.76 -2.71 -9.22
CA ARG A 27 9.88 -3.67 -9.31
C ARG A 27 9.49 -5.09 -8.88
N ALA A 28 8.20 -5.34 -8.72
CA ALA A 28 7.68 -6.61 -8.22
C ALA A 28 6.76 -7.29 -9.25
N GLY A 29 7.17 -7.33 -10.52
CA GLY A 29 6.37 -7.86 -11.63
C GLY A 29 5.87 -9.30 -11.42
N ARG A 30 6.68 -10.16 -10.79
CA ARG A 30 6.25 -11.53 -10.44
C ARG A 30 5.14 -11.56 -9.39
N LEU A 31 5.13 -10.60 -8.45
CA LEU A 31 4.05 -10.46 -7.48
C LEU A 31 2.80 -9.89 -8.15
N ALA A 32 2.96 -8.89 -9.03
CA ALA A 32 1.86 -8.32 -9.79
C ALA A 32 1.15 -9.38 -10.64
N ALA A 33 1.90 -10.19 -11.38
CA ALA A 33 1.36 -11.31 -12.16
C ALA A 33 0.64 -12.34 -11.27
N ALA A 34 1.21 -12.65 -10.10
CA ALA A 34 0.58 -13.57 -9.16
C ALA A 34 -0.70 -13.01 -8.53
N LEU A 35 -0.80 -11.69 -8.35
CA LEU A 35 -2.03 -11.03 -7.89
C LEU A 35 -3.07 -11.04 -9.01
N ALA A 36 -2.70 -10.67 -10.24
CA ALA A 36 -3.59 -10.69 -11.40
C ALA A 36 -4.16 -12.09 -11.68
N ALA A 37 -3.42 -13.15 -11.39
CA ALA A 37 -3.90 -14.53 -11.51
C ALA A 37 -4.92 -14.95 -10.43
N GLN A 38 -5.06 -14.17 -9.34
CA GLN A 38 -5.87 -14.53 -8.18
C GLN A 38 -6.98 -13.51 -7.84
N THR A 39 -7.00 -12.34 -8.50
CA THR A 39 -8.02 -11.31 -8.32
C THR A 39 -8.30 -10.59 -9.62
N ALA A 40 -9.50 -10.04 -9.76
CA ALA A 40 -9.79 -9.08 -10.82
C ALA A 40 -8.96 -7.81 -10.58
N CYS A 41 -8.17 -7.41 -11.57
CA CYS A 41 -7.41 -6.16 -11.53
C CYS A 41 -8.19 -5.03 -12.19
N ALA A 42 -8.16 -3.84 -11.58
CA ALA A 42 -8.75 -2.65 -12.17
C ALA A 42 -7.92 -2.19 -13.38
N SER A 43 -8.60 -1.81 -14.46
CA SER A 43 -8.00 -1.02 -15.53
C SER A 43 -7.71 0.40 -15.05
N ASP A 44 -6.87 1.14 -15.77
CA ASP A 44 -6.62 2.55 -15.45
C ASP A 44 -7.84 3.46 -15.65
N SER A 45 -8.82 3.01 -16.45
CA SER A 45 -10.05 3.74 -16.79
C SER A 45 -11.18 3.57 -15.79
N ALA A 46 -11.12 2.61 -14.86
CA ALA A 46 -12.18 2.32 -13.90
C ALA A 46 -11.75 2.58 -12.45
N PRO A 47 -12.65 3.07 -11.59
CA PRO A 47 -12.37 3.24 -10.17
C PRO A 47 -12.18 1.86 -9.50
N PRO A 48 -11.03 1.58 -8.87
CA PRO A 48 -10.82 0.34 -8.13
C PRO A 48 -11.63 0.30 -6.84
N ALA A 49 -12.08 -0.89 -6.43
CA ALA A 49 -12.72 -1.13 -5.14
C ALA A 49 -11.70 -1.23 -3.99
N ALA A 50 -10.44 -1.55 -4.31
CA ALA A 50 -9.35 -1.66 -3.34
C ALA A 50 -7.98 -1.44 -4.01
N GLY A 51 -6.96 -1.18 -3.20
CA GLY A 51 -5.58 -0.96 -3.66
C GLY A 51 -4.60 -1.98 -3.10
N ILE A 52 -3.60 -2.35 -3.91
CA ILE A 52 -2.41 -3.06 -3.48
C ILE A 52 -1.19 -2.33 -4.05
N VAL A 53 -0.27 -1.95 -3.18
CA VAL A 53 0.98 -1.31 -3.58
C VAL A 53 2.17 -2.08 -3.04
N SER A 54 3.13 -2.41 -3.91
CA SER A 54 4.33 -3.14 -3.55
C SER A 54 5.58 -2.39 -3.94
N PHE A 55 6.41 -2.12 -2.95
CA PHE A 55 7.73 -1.52 -3.13
C PHE A 55 8.86 -2.54 -2.93
N LEU A 56 8.54 -3.84 -2.97
CA LEU A 56 9.55 -4.89 -2.92
C LEU A 56 10.50 -4.76 -4.11
N GLY A 57 11.79 -4.75 -3.80
CA GLY A 57 12.89 -4.60 -4.74
C GLY A 57 12.98 -3.22 -5.40
N ALA A 58 12.16 -2.25 -4.98
CA ALA A 58 12.28 -0.87 -5.43
C ALA A 58 13.31 -0.13 -4.57
N PRO A 59 14.33 0.52 -5.16
CA PRO A 59 15.26 1.37 -4.42
C PRO A 59 14.63 2.69 -3.97
N ALA A 60 13.30 2.84 -4.15
CA ALA A 60 12.61 4.08 -4.42
C ALA A 60 12.93 5.21 -3.44
N ARG A 61 13.24 6.37 -4.04
CA ARG A 61 13.34 7.65 -3.35
C ARG A 61 11.99 7.97 -2.68
N PRO A 62 11.98 8.59 -1.48
CA PRO A 62 10.73 8.87 -0.78
C PRO A 62 9.68 9.61 -1.64
N ALA A 63 10.12 10.54 -2.50
CA ALA A 63 9.23 11.29 -3.39
C ALA A 63 8.45 10.38 -4.36
N ASP A 64 9.11 9.44 -5.03
CA ASP A 64 8.49 8.55 -6.01
C ASP A 64 7.46 7.62 -5.35
N ARG A 65 7.77 7.15 -4.14
CA ARG A 65 6.84 6.33 -3.35
C ARG A 65 5.58 7.11 -3.00
N GLN A 66 5.76 8.32 -2.46
CA GLN A 66 4.64 9.16 -2.08
C GLN A 66 3.82 9.57 -3.30
N ALA A 67 4.45 9.83 -4.45
CA ALA A 67 3.74 10.10 -5.70
C ALA A 67 2.86 8.92 -6.12
N ALA A 68 3.41 7.69 -6.09
CA ALA A 68 2.64 6.48 -6.40
C ALA A 68 1.49 6.25 -5.41
N LEU A 69 1.72 6.48 -4.11
CA LEU A 69 0.69 6.36 -3.07
C LEU A 69 -0.41 7.40 -3.23
N ARG A 70 -0.07 8.66 -3.52
CA ARG A 70 -1.05 9.74 -3.77
C ARG A 70 -1.87 9.47 -5.02
N LEU A 71 -1.24 8.98 -6.10
CA LEU A 71 -1.94 8.63 -7.33
C LEU A 71 -2.95 7.50 -7.07
N LEU A 72 -2.56 6.49 -6.29
CA LEU A 72 -3.47 5.42 -5.88
C LEU A 72 -4.58 5.93 -4.96
N ALA A 73 -4.26 6.81 -4.00
CA ALA A 73 -5.24 7.41 -3.09
C ALA A 73 -6.34 8.16 -3.86
N ARG A 74 -5.98 8.95 -4.87
CA ARG A 74 -6.93 9.69 -5.72
C ARG A 74 -7.90 8.81 -6.49
N ARG A 75 -7.51 7.56 -6.77
CA ARG A 75 -8.35 6.59 -7.48
C ARG A 75 -9.24 5.78 -6.54
N LEU A 76 -8.86 5.66 -5.28
CA LEU A 76 -9.58 4.85 -4.31
C LEU A 76 -10.79 5.61 -3.75
N PRO A 77 -11.98 4.98 -3.72
CA PRO A 77 -13.12 5.52 -2.99
C PRO A 77 -12.79 5.76 -1.52
N ALA A 78 -13.51 6.69 -0.90
CA ALA A 78 -13.49 6.88 0.54
C ALA A 78 -13.74 5.55 1.29
N GLY A 79 -12.93 5.25 2.29
CA GLY A 79 -13.01 4.01 3.07
C GLY A 79 -12.51 2.75 2.36
N ALA A 80 -12.09 2.85 1.08
CA ALA A 80 -11.59 1.69 0.34
C ALA A 80 -10.29 1.15 0.97
N PRO A 81 -10.14 -0.18 1.08
CA PRO A 81 -8.96 -0.78 1.68
C PRO A 81 -7.76 -0.74 0.74
N LEU A 82 -6.59 -0.55 1.33
CA LEU A 82 -5.28 -0.52 0.70
C LEU A 82 -4.33 -1.47 1.45
N VAL A 83 -3.64 -2.35 0.74
CA VAL A 83 -2.51 -3.12 1.30
C VAL A 83 -1.20 -2.64 0.72
N LEU A 84 -0.32 -2.14 1.60
CA LEU A 84 1.07 -1.82 1.28
C LEU A 84 1.98 -2.99 1.63
N VAL A 85 2.81 -3.39 0.67
CA VAL A 85 3.81 -4.46 0.79
C VAL A 85 5.20 -3.84 0.70
N ASP A 86 5.98 -3.98 1.76
CA ASP A 86 7.36 -3.47 1.81
C ASP A 86 8.31 -4.42 2.53
N HIS A 87 9.60 -4.16 2.40
CA HIS A 87 10.63 -4.83 3.16
C HIS A 87 10.51 -4.48 4.64
N ASN A 88 10.85 -5.44 5.50
CA ASN A 88 10.94 -5.27 6.93
C ASN A 88 12.23 -5.92 7.45
N GLN A 89 12.76 -5.38 8.55
CA GLN A 89 13.90 -5.93 9.24
C GLN A 89 13.44 -7.01 10.21
N PRO A 90 13.86 -8.27 10.04
CA PRO A 90 13.57 -9.32 11.01
C PRO A 90 14.14 -8.98 12.39
N ARG A 91 13.46 -9.41 13.46
CA ARG A 91 13.96 -9.26 14.82
C ARG A 91 15.12 -10.21 15.11
N VAL A 92 15.05 -11.42 14.55
CA VAL A 92 16.05 -12.48 14.73
C VAL A 92 17.32 -12.23 13.90
N LEU A 93 18.48 -12.24 14.54
CA LEU A 93 19.79 -11.87 13.96
C LEU A 93 20.15 -12.64 12.69
N TRP A 94 20.06 -13.97 12.66
CA TRP A 94 20.40 -14.75 11.46
C TRP A 94 19.46 -14.43 10.27
N ARG A 95 18.19 -14.11 10.56
CA ARG A 95 17.22 -13.68 9.53
C ARG A 95 17.50 -12.27 9.03
N ARG A 96 18.12 -11.40 9.84
CA ARG A 96 18.59 -10.08 9.40
C ARG A 96 19.64 -10.21 8.31
N GLY A 97 20.60 -11.12 8.47
CA GLY A 97 21.61 -11.41 7.44
C GLY A 97 20.97 -11.77 6.10
N LEU A 98 19.99 -12.68 6.11
CA LEU A 98 19.23 -13.04 4.92
C LEU A 98 18.41 -11.88 4.33
N GLY A 99 17.90 -10.99 5.16
CA GLY A 99 17.20 -9.77 4.73
C GLY A 99 18.13 -8.80 4.03
N ILE A 100 19.34 -8.60 4.55
CA ILE A 100 20.38 -7.74 3.95
C ILE A 100 20.81 -8.31 2.60
N LEU A 101 21.07 -9.62 2.51
CA LEU A 101 21.44 -10.27 1.26
C LEU A 101 20.34 -10.10 0.19
N ALA A 102 19.08 -10.29 0.57
CA ALA A 102 17.95 -10.10 -0.34
C ALA A 102 17.84 -8.64 -0.85
N LEU A 103 18.13 -7.66 0.01
CA LEU A 103 18.18 -6.25 -0.39
C LEU A 103 19.38 -5.96 -1.31
N ALA A 104 20.55 -6.54 -1.04
CA ALA A 104 21.74 -6.38 -1.86
C ALA A 104 21.52 -6.93 -3.28
N VAL A 105 20.91 -8.11 -3.42
CA VAL A 105 20.51 -8.68 -4.72
C VAL A 105 19.54 -7.75 -5.46
N ALA A 106 18.64 -7.09 -4.72
CA ALA A 106 17.71 -6.11 -5.26
C ALA A 106 18.31 -4.69 -5.44
N ARG A 107 19.64 -4.53 -5.23
CA ARG A 107 20.35 -3.23 -5.26
C ARG A 107 19.69 -2.14 -4.41
N CYS A 108 19.15 -2.55 -3.26
CA CYS A 108 18.48 -1.68 -2.30
C CYS A 108 19.37 -1.44 -1.08
N ALA A 109 19.36 -0.21 -0.55
CA ALA A 109 20.06 0.11 0.68
C ALA A 109 19.46 -0.67 1.89
N PRO A 110 20.29 -1.09 2.88
CA PRO A 110 19.81 -1.79 4.07
C PRO A 110 18.75 -1.00 4.87
N SER A 111 18.78 0.32 4.81
CA SER A 111 17.80 1.22 5.44
C SER A 111 16.36 0.92 5.00
N ARG A 112 16.15 0.33 3.83
CA ARG A 112 14.82 -0.10 3.34
C ARG A 112 14.14 -1.12 4.25
N ALA A 113 14.89 -1.96 4.95
CA ALA A 113 14.32 -2.89 5.92
C ALA A 113 13.75 -2.18 7.16
N ARG A 114 14.20 -0.95 7.45
CA ARG A 114 13.74 -0.17 8.61
C ARG A 114 12.72 0.90 8.23
N TYR A 115 12.24 0.89 6.99
CA TYR A 115 11.39 1.95 6.48
C TYR A 115 10.02 1.95 7.19
N PRO A 116 9.56 3.07 7.76
CA PRO A 116 8.35 3.13 8.56
C PRO A 116 7.10 3.27 7.68
N ALA A 117 6.78 2.21 6.91
CA ALA A 117 5.72 2.25 5.90
C ALA A 117 4.33 2.61 6.46
N ALA A 118 3.99 2.14 7.65
CA ALA A 118 2.74 2.53 8.32
C ALA A 118 2.67 4.04 8.64
N ARG A 119 3.80 4.64 9.04
CA ARG A 119 3.87 6.09 9.28
C ARG A 119 3.75 6.89 7.99
N GLU A 120 4.32 6.40 6.89
CA GLU A 120 4.17 7.00 5.56
C GLU A 120 2.70 7.01 5.13
N LEU A 121 1.98 5.90 5.31
CA LEU A 121 0.54 5.83 5.02
C LEU A 121 -0.27 6.80 5.89
N ALA A 122 -0.02 6.83 7.21
CA ALA A 122 -0.71 7.77 8.11
C ALA A 122 -0.46 9.23 7.71
N ALA A 123 0.78 9.59 7.36
CA ALA A 123 1.14 10.93 6.90
C ALA A 123 0.48 11.33 5.57
N LEU A 124 0.05 10.35 4.76
CA LEU A 124 -0.67 10.55 3.51
C LEU A 124 -2.20 10.51 3.69
N GLY A 125 -2.69 10.48 4.93
CA GLY A 125 -4.11 10.48 5.23
C GLY A 125 -4.76 9.11 5.13
N PHE A 126 -4.02 8.01 5.22
CA PHE A 126 -4.62 6.67 5.35
C PHE A 126 -4.79 6.27 6.81
N ALA A 127 -5.93 5.71 7.16
CA ALA A 127 -6.17 5.11 8.47
C ALA A 127 -5.56 3.71 8.52
N VAL A 128 -4.43 3.53 9.22
CA VAL A 128 -3.77 2.23 9.35
C VAL A 128 -4.55 1.33 10.30
N GLU A 129 -5.01 0.18 9.81
CA GLU A 129 -5.84 -0.74 10.58
C GLU A 129 -5.03 -1.92 11.14
N ARG A 130 -4.14 -2.48 10.34
CA ARG A 130 -3.47 -3.74 10.69
C ARG A 130 -2.10 -3.84 10.05
N LEU A 131 -1.14 -4.35 10.82
CA LEU A 131 0.18 -4.71 10.33
C LEU A 131 0.40 -6.23 10.51
N ARG A 132 0.85 -6.89 9.45
CA ARG A 132 1.25 -8.30 9.46
C ARG A 132 2.67 -8.44 8.93
N LEU A 133 3.40 -9.41 9.47
CA LEU A 133 4.73 -9.77 9.01
C LEU A 133 4.68 -11.09 8.23
N ALA A 134 5.38 -11.14 7.11
CA ALA A 134 5.46 -12.30 6.24
C ALA A 134 6.92 -12.70 5.97
N CYS A 135 7.10 -13.90 5.41
CA CYS A 135 8.39 -14.36 4.90
C CYS A 135 9.52 -14.43 5.95
N GLY A 136 9.18 -14.83 7.18
CA GLY A 136 10.12 -14.81 8.31
C GLY A 136 10.45 -13.39 8.74
N GLU A 137 9.45 -12.51 8.75
CA GLU A 137 9.52 -11.08 9.10
C GLU A 137 10.24 -10.17 8.10
N ARG A 138 10.65 -10.68 6.94
CA ARG A 138 11.35 -9.86 5.92
C ARG A 138 10.42 -8.94 5.13
N VAL A 139 9.12 -9.17 5.20
CA VAL A 139 8.11 -8.39 4.49
C VAL A 139 7.08 -7.92 5.50
N GLN A 140 6.78 -6.62 5.49
CA GLN A 140 5.64 -6.05 6.19
C GLN A 140 4.47 -5.88 5.21
N LEU A 141 3.29 -6.22 5.67
CA LEU A 141 2.01 -6.03 5.00
C LEU A 141 1.20 -5.08 5.88
N VAL A 142 0.91 -3.89 5.37
CA VAL A 142 0.18 -2.85 6.10
C VAL A 142 -1.17 -2.68 5.42
N LEU A 143 -2.24 -3.05 6.13
CA LEU A 143 -3.61 -2.74 5.75
C LEU A 143 -3.97 -1.36 6.28
N ALA A 144 -4.46 -0.51 5.40
CA ALA A 144 -4.99 0.79 5.73
C ALA A 144 -6.27 1.04 4.93
N ARG A 145 -7.05 2.04 5.32
CA ARG A 145 -8.17 2.54 4.53
C ARG A 145 -7.89 3.95 4.04
N SER A 146 -8.34 4.22 2.82
CA SER A 146 -8.41 5.59 2.31
C SER A 146 -9.30 6.39 3.25
N SER A 147 -8.73 7.34 3.99
CA SER A 147 -9.55 8.29 4.75
C SER A 147 -9.99 9.35 3.75
N ASP A 148 -11.28 9.57 3.63
CA ASP A 148 -11.81 10.61 2.75
C ASP A 148 -11.20 11.97 3.13
N PRO A 149 -10.66 12.76 2.20
CA PRO A 149 -10.46 14.18 2.38
C PRO A 149 -11.65 14.90 1.75
N ARG A 150 -12.85 14.76 2.32
CA ARG A 150 -13.75 15.90 2.27
C ARG A 150 -13.30 16.82 3.40
N PRO A 151 -12.74 18.01 3.13
CA PRO A 151 -12.77 19.02 4.16
C PRO A 151 -14.24 19.15 4.56
N CYS A 152 -14.51 19.18 5.86
CA CYS A 152 -15.77 19.64 6.38
C CYS A 152 -15.93 21.08 5.85
N LEU A 153 -16.51 21.25 4.66
CA LEU A 153 -17.10 22.51 4.25
C LEU A 153 -18.22 22.73 5.25
N GLY A 154 -17.91 23.54 6.27
CA GLY A 154 -18.92 24.05 7.18
C GLY A 154 -20.03 24.61 6.32
N SER A 155 -21.19 23.96 6.37
CA SER A 155 -22.45 24.49 5.93
C SER A 155 -22.81 25.65 6.85
N GLY A 156 -22.18 26.80 6.61
CA GLY A 156 -22.66 28.10 7.05
C GLY A 156 -23.54 28.67 5.95
N THR A 157 -24.71 28.06 5.75
CA THR A 157 -25.83 28.77 5.17
C THR A 157 -26.38 29.66 6.27
N ASP A 158 -26.16 30.97 6.16
CA ASP A 158 -27.13 31.96 6.59
C ASP A 158 -27.08 33.08 5.54
N GLY A 159 -27.99 32.96 4.59
CA GLY A 159 -28.45 34.09 3.82
C GLY A 159 -29.58 34.75 4.60
N GLU A 160 -29.38 36.01 5.00
CA GLU A 160 -30.46 36.92 5.38
C GLU A 160 -30.05 38.28 4.80
N ASN A 161 -30.34 38.53 3.53
CA ASN A 161 -31.56 39.09 2.95
C ASN A 161 -31.75 40.58 3.27
N ALA A 162 -31.65 41.36 2.18
CA ALA A 162 -32.36 42.60 1.85
C ALA A 162 -32.36 43.81 2.81
N ALA A 163 -31.94 44.92 2.19
CA ALA A 163 -32.18 46.31 2.54
C ALA A 163 -33.68 46.63 2.83
N PRO A 164 -33.95 47.79 3.44
CA PRO A 164 -34.20 48.98 2.61
C PRO A 164 -33.18 50.11 2.76
#